data_AF-A0A7S3MHE0-F1
#
_entry.id   AF-A0A7S3MHE0-F1
#
_cell.length_a   1.000
_cell.length_b   1.000
_cell.length_c   1.000
_cell.angle_alpha   90.00
_cell.angle_beta   90.00
_cell.angle_gamma   90.00
#
_symmetry.space_group_name_H-M   'P 1'
#
loop_
_entity.id
_entity.type
_entity.pdbx_description
1 polymer ?
#
loop_
_entity_poly.entity_id
_entity_poly.type
_entity_poly.pdbx_seq_one_letter_code
_entity_poly.pdbx_strand_id
1 'polypeptide(L)'
;MRLKWCMEADWTSTVTLREMNYSLRYALVDRPQIGAYFLMFRKTELSIAFVEEWLRVSEKRLMLLGAAAVEADGEEPPVEAPGFQKHQADQSVLSLLFKEWGFKAMTLEDGHR
;
A
#
# COMPACT_ATOMS: atom_id res chain seq x y z
N MET A 1 12.28 3.51 1.71
CA MET A 1 12.60 3.55 3.17
C MET A 1 11.63 2.63 3.89
N ARG A 2 12.09 1.65 4.69
CA ARG A 2 11.19 0.77 5.46
C ARG A 2 10.81 1.45 6.76
N LEU A 3 9.52 1.56 7.04
CA LEU A 3 9.02 2.04 8.32
C LEU A 3 8.97 0.83 9.26
N LYS A 4 10.09 0.56 9.95
CA LYS A 4 10.29 -0.67 10.76
C LYS A 4 9.19 -0.93 11.81
N TRP A 5 8.40 0.09 12.18
CA TRP A 5 7.35 0.03 13.18
C TRP A 5 5.93 0.13 12.61
N CYS A 6 5.80 0.20 11.28
CA CYS A 6 4.52 0.27 10.60
C CYS A 6 4.31 -1.01 9.80
N MET A 7 3.61 -2.00 10.34
CA MET A 7 3.28 -3.22 9.61
C MET A 7 2.13 -2.96 8.63
N GLU A 8 2.06 -3.66 7.50
CA GLU A 8 0.91 -3.50 6.60
C GLU A 8 -0.42 -3.81 7.32
N ALA A 9 -0.44 -4.84 8.19
CA ALA A 9 -1.61 -5.20 8.99
C ALA A 9 -2.20 -4.03 9.79
N ASP A 10 -1.34 -3.16 10.33
CA ASP A 10 -1.76 -2.08 11.22
C ASP A 10 -1.99 -0.76 10.47
N TRP A 11 -1.60 -0.66 9.20
CA TRP A 11 -1.57 0.61 8.46
C TRP A 11 -2.33 0.57 7.13
N THR A 12 -2.72 -0.62 6.67
CA THR A 12 -3.46 -0.81 5.42
C THR A 12 -4.87 -1.29 5.71
N SER A 13 -5.85 -0.51 5.25
CA SER A 13 -7.26 -0.82 5.47
C SER A 13 -7.63 -2.18 4.87
N THR A 14 -8.58 -2.85 5.51
CA THR A 14 -9.11 -4.13 5.06
C THR A 14 -9.78 -4.00 3.70
N VAL A 15 -10.40 -2.85 3.40
CA VAL A 15 -10.94 -2.53 2.08
C VAL A 15 -9.83 -2.56 1.02
N THR A 16 -8.71 -1.87 1.27
CA THR A 16 -7.55 -1.87 0.35
C THR A 16 -7.00 -3.27 0.15
N LEU A 17 -6.82 -4.05 1.22
CA LEU A 17 -6.32 -5.43 1.15
C LEU A 17 -7.25 -6.34 0.33
N ARG A 18 -8.57 -6.19 0.48
CA ARG A 18 -9.55 -6.96 -0.30
C ARG A 18 -9.54 -6.57 -1.77
N GLU A 19 -9.59 -5.26 -2.05
CA GLU A 19 -9.64 -4.74 -3.42
C GLU A 19 -8.37 -5.05 -4.22
N MET A 20 -7.21 -5.16 -3.56
CA MET A 20 -5.96 -5.60 -4.19
C MET A 20 -5.74 -7.12 -4.12
N ASN A 21 -6.70 -7.88 -3.59
CA ASN A 21 -6.62 -9.34 -3.44
C ASN A 21 -5.38 -9.81 -2.63
N TYR A 22 -5.06 -9.09 -1.56
CA TYR A 22 -3.96 -9.41 -0.63
C TYR A 22 -4.44 -9.81 0.76
N SER A 23 -5.73 -9.77 1.04
CA SER A 23 -6.32 -10.16 2.33
C SER A 23 -5.97 -11.60 2.76
N LEU A 24 -5.65 -12.49 1.81
CA LEU A 24 -5.21 -13.86 2.05
C LEU A 24 -3.70 -14.07 1.97
N ARG A 25 -2.94 -13.02 1.63
CA ARG A 25 -1.48 -13.07 1.46
C ARG A 25 -0.77 -12.63 2.74
N TYR A 26 -0.88 -13.43 3.80
CA TYR A 26 -0.25 -13.17 5.12
C TYR A 26 1.22 -12.71 5.01
N ALA A 27 1.98 -13.33 4.09
CA ALA A 27 3.38 -12.96 3.86
C ALA A 27 3.62 -11.51 3.40
N LEU A 28 2.62 -10.80 2.88
CA LEU A 28 2.70 -9.37 2.54
C LEU A 28 2.19 -8.48 3.67
N VAL A 29 1.11 -8.90 4.34
CA VAL A 29 0.44 -8.15 5.42
C VAL A 29 1.31 -8.11 6.69
N ASP A 30 2.12 -9.15 6.91
CA ASP A 30 3.10 -9.22 8.00
C ASP A 30 4.47 -8.62 7.63
N ARG A 31 4.53 -7.71 6.66
CA ARG A 31 5.77 -6.99 6.31
C ARG A 31 5.68 -5.52 6.71
N PRO A 32 6.82 -4.87 7.03
CA PRO A 32 6.87 -3.44 7.22
C PRO A 32 6.41 -2.68 5.98
N GLN A 33 5.69 -1.57 6.16
CA GLN A 33 5.36 -0.62 5.13
C GLN A 33 6.61 0.04 4.54
N ILE A 34 6.48 0.40 3.27
CA ILE A 34 7.38 1.28 2.55
C ILE A 34 6.77 2.68 2.63
N GLY A 35 7.49 3.61 3.25
CA GLY A 35 7.05 5.00 3.31
C GLY A 35 7.11 5.65 1.93
N ALA A 36 6.07 6.44 1.60
CA ALA A 36 5.92 7.15 0.34
C ALA A 36 6.14 8.68 0.45
N TYR A 37 6.61 9.18 1.60
CA TYR A 37 6.72 10.62 1.89
C TYR A 37 7.54 11.41 0.86
N PHE A 38 8.62 10.82 0.38
CA PHE A 38 9.46 11.39 -0.67
C PHE A 38 10.02 10.26 -1.50
N LEU A 39 9.70 10.28 -2.80
CA LEU A 39 10.04 9.22 -3.74
C LEU A 39 10.76 9.83 -4.93
N MET A 40 11.87 9.20 -5.30
CA MET A 40 12.59 9.53 -6.52
C MET A 40 12.69 8.26 -7.36
N PHE A 41 12.31 8.39 -8.63
CA PHE A 41 12.39 7.30 -9.60
C PHE A 41 13.40 7.68 -10.68
N ARG A 42 14.30 6.75 -11.00
CA ARG A 42 15.06 6.86 -12.24
C ARG A 42 14.10 6.60 -13.39
N LYS A 43 13.94 7.58 -14.29
CA LYS A 43 13.05 7.45 -15.45
C LYS A 43 13.50 6.29 -16.35
N THR A 44 12.72 5.22 -16.29
CA THR A 44 12.85 3.97 -17.06
C THR A 44 11.45 3.47 -17.39
N GLU A 45 11.30 2.66 -18.43
CA GLU A 45 10.01 2.03 -18.77
C GLU A 45 9.42 1.27 -17.57
N LEU A 46 10.27 0.56 -16.81
CA LEU A 46 9.86 -0.15 -15.61
C LEU A 46 9.29 0.79 -14.53
N SER A 47 9.98 1.91 -14.26
CA SER A 47 9.50 2.87 -13.26
C SER A 47 8.22 3.58 -13.70
N ILE A 48 8.07 3.85 -15.00
CA ILE A 48 6.89 4.50 -15.56
C ILE A 48 5.70 3.56 -15.39
N ALA A 49 5.82 2.31 -15.84
CA ALA A 49 4.77 1.31 -15.71
C ALA A 49 4.36 1.09 -14.24
N PHE A 50 5.32 1.08 -13.31
CA PHE A 50 5.03 0.99 -11.88
C PHE A 50 4.21 2.19 -11.37
N VAL A 51 4.64 3.41 -11.70
CA VAL A 51 3.96 4.63 -11.26
C VAL A 51 2.58 4.74 -11.89
N GLU A 52 2.42 4.38 -13.16
CA GLU A 52 1.12 4.34 -13.83
C GLU A 52 0.16 3.36 -13.15
N GLU A 53 0.63 2.16 -12.80
CA GLU A 53 -0.20 1.21 -12.06
C GLU A 53 -0.57 1.74 -10.66
N TRP A 54 0.40 2.31 -9.95
CA TRP A 54 0.15 2.89 -8.63
C TRP A 54 -0.92 3.98 -8.67
N LEU A 55 -0.82 4.93 -9.61
CA LEU A 55 -1.81 6.00 -9.77
C LEU A 55 -3.18 5.42 -10.15
N ARG A 56 -3.23 4.52 -11.13
CA ARG A 56 -4.46 3.88 -11.59
C ARG A 56 -5.20 3.15 -10.47
N VAL A 57 -4.48 2.43 -9.60
CA VAL A 57 -5.09 1.73 -8.46
C VAL A 57 -5.52 2.71 -7.38
N SER A 58 -4.72 3.73 -7.10
CA SER A 58 -5.02 4.73 -6.07
C SER A 58 -6.24 5.58 -6.39
N GLU A 59 -6.56 5.76 -7.68
CA GLU A 59 -7.75 6.51 -8.14
C GLU A 59 -9.06 5.72 -8.06
N LYS A 60 -9.02 4.41 -7.75
CA LYS A 60 -10.25 3.62 -7.59
C LYS A 60 -11.09 4.19 -6.44
N ARG A 61 -12.41 4.29 -6.65
CA ARG A 61 -13.36 4.79 -5.64
C ARG A 61 -13.19 4.14 -4.27
N LEU A 62 -13.06 2.81 -4.21
CA LEU A 62 -12.86 2.07 -2.97
C LEU A 62 -11.53 2.39 -2.28
N MET A 63 -10.48 2.75 -3.04
CA MET A 63 -9.20 3.18 -2.46
C MET A 63 -9.27 4.59 -1.90
N LEU A 64 -9.95 5.51 -2.61
CA LEU A 64 -10.09 6.90 -2.19
C LEU A 64 -11.01 7.05 -0.98
N LEU A 65 -12.13 6.32 -0.96
CA LEU A 65 -13.19 6.50 0.03
C LEU A 65 -13.17 5.43 1.13
N GLY A 66 -12.52 4.28 0.89
CA GLY A 66 -12.43 3.18 1.87
C GLY A 66 -13.81 2.72 2.36
N ALA A 67 -13.95 2.60 3.68
CA ALA A 67 -15.21 2.20 4.33
C ALA A 67 -16.40 3.09 3.93
N ALA A 68 -16.21 4.38 3.67
CA ALA A 68 -17.30 5.28 3.29
C ALA A 68 -17.91 4.93 1.93
N ALA A 69 -17.13 4.34 1.01
CA ALA A 69 -17.68 3.82 -0.24
C ALA A 69 -18.52 2.55 -0.01
N VAL A 70 -18.07 1.66 0.88
CA VAL A 70 -18.80 0.43 1.22
C VAL A 70 -20.14 0.77 1.88
N GLU A 71 -20.14 1.70 2.85
CA GLU A 71 -21.35 2.19 3.49
C GLU A 71 -22.31 2.86 2.50
N ALA A 72 -21.79 3.65 1.57
CA ALA A 72 -22.60 4.30 0.53
C ALA A 72 -23.23 3.29 -0.44
N ASP A 73 -22.65 2.09 -0.58
CA ASP A 73 -23.20 1.00 -1.37
C ASP A 73 -24.22 0.16 -0.58
N GLY A 74 -24.50 0.53 0.69
CA GLY A 74 -25.45 -0.14 1.57
C GLY A 74 -24.90 -1.40 2.23
N GLU A 75 -23.58 -1.62 2.17
CA GLU A 75 -22.90 -2.75 2.78
C GLU A 75 -22.29 -2.36 4.15
N GLU A 76 -22.15 -3.34 5.03
CA GLU A 76 -21.46 -3.15 6.30
C GLU A 76 -19.93 -3.05 6.04
N PRO A 77 -19.26 -1.98 6.50
CA PRO A 77 -17.83 -1.83 6.29
C PRO A 77 -17.07 -2.96 7.00
N PRO A 78 -15.97 -3.45 6.41
CA PRO A 78 -15.19 -4.51 7.04
C PRO A 78 -14.58 -4.04 8.37
N VAL A 79 -14.52 -4.96 9.33
CA VAL A 79 -13.82 -4.75 10.60
C VAL A 79 -12.31 -4.68 10.33
N GLU A 80 -11.68 -3.60 10.80
CA GLU A 80 -10.23 -3.42 10.73
C GLU A 80 -9.49 -4.24 11.78
N ALA A 81 -8.20 -4.51 11.54
CA ALA A 81 -7.36 -5.21 12.50
C ALA A 81 -7.24 -4.44 13.83
N PRO A 82 -7.13 -5.13 14.98
CA PRO A 82 -6.86 -4.47 16.26
C PRO A 82 -5.57 -3.63 16.18
N GLY A 83 -5.67 -2.35 16.53
CA GLY A 83 -4.53 -1.43 16.43
C GLY A 83 -4.35 -0.73 15.09
N PHE A 84 -5.28 -0.93 14.14
CA PHE A 84 -5.28 -0.23 12.85
C PHE A 84 -5.21 1.30 13.03
N GLN A 85 -4.27 1.90 12.32
CA GLN A 85 -4.05 3.33 12.26
C GLN A 85 -4.41 3.83 10.87
N LYS A 86 -5.47 4.63 10.80
CA LYS A 86 -5.91 5.22 9.53
C LYS A 86 -4.81 6.11 8.95
N HIS A 87 -4.38 5.77 7.74
CA HIS A 87 -3.40 6.54 6.97
C HIS A 87 -3.89 6.77 5.54
N GLN A 88 -3.11 7.50 4.74
CA GLN A 88 -3.37 7.70 3.32
C GLN A 88 -3.30 6.37 2.55
N ALA A 89 -4.35 6.11 1.77
CA ALA A 89 -4.52 4.84 1.05
C ALA A 89 -3.51 4.68 -0.10
N ASP A 90 -3.13 5.77 -0.77
CA ASP A 90 -2.14 5.78 -1.84
C ASP A 90 -0.77 5.28 -1.38
N GLN A 91 -0.33 5.65 -0.17
CA GLN A 91 0.90 5.11 0.42
C GLN A 91 0.80 3.59 0.63
N SER A 92 -0.35 3.11 1.09
CA SER A 92 -0.57 1.68 1.33
C SER A 92 -0.58 0.89 0.01
N VAL A 93 -1.25 1.43 -1.00
CA VAL A 93 -1.23 0.87 -2.36
C VAL A 93 0.20 0.82 -2.91
N LEU A 94 0.97 1.91 -2.77
CA LEU A 94 2.37 1.93 -3.19
C LEU A 94 3.18 0.83 -2.51
N SER A 95 3.06 0.73 -1.18
CA SER A 95 3.85 -0.19 -0.38
C SER A 95 3.57 -1.64 -0.77
N LEU A 96 2.30 -1.98 -1.01
CA LEU A 96 1.89 -3.30 -1.46
C LEU A 96 2.36 -3.59 -2.90
N LEU A 97 2.11 -2.69 -3.85
CA LEU A 97 2.56 -2.85 -5.23
C LEU A 97 4.08 -2.97 -5.32
N PHE A 98 4.82 -2.17 -4.57
CA PHE A 98 6.28 -2.20 -4.54
C PHE A 98 6.79 -3.60 -4.18
N LYS A 99 6.13 -4.27 -3.23
CA LYS A 99 6.45 -5.63 -2.80
C LYS A 99 6.00 -6.67 -3.84
N GLU A 100 4.84 -6.49 -4.46
CA GLU A 100 4.34 -7.41 -5.50
C GLU A 100 5.23 -7.39 -6.75
N TRP A 101 5.68 -6.21 -7.18
CA TRP A 101 6.64 -6.04 -8.27
C TRP A 101 8.04 -6.59 -7.94
N GLY A 102 8.26 -7.03 -6.70
CA GLY A 102 9.51 -7.63 -6.25
C GLY A 102 10.62 -6.62 -6.00
N PHE A 103 10.31 -5.32 -5.91
CA PHE A 103 11.31 -4.32 -5.58
C PHE A 103 11.83 -4.53 -4.16
N LYS A 104 13.12 -4.25 -3.99
CA LYS A 104 13.79 -4.36 -2.70
C LYS A 104 14.11 -2.96 -2.21
N ALA A 105 13.55 -2.61 -1.07
CA ALA A 105 13.98 -1.41 -0.36
C ALA A 105 15.44 -1.63 0.09
N MET A 106 16.35 -0.81 -0.46
CA MET A 106 17.73 -0.73 -0.02
C MET A 106 17.83 0.11 1.25
N THR A 107 18.84 -0.17 2.06
CA THR A 107 19.24 0.75 3.14
C THR A 107 19.89 1.99 2.52
N LEU A 108 19.97 3.09 3.28
CA LEU A 108 20.68 4.29 2.79
C LEU A 108 22.16 3.97 2.60
N GLU A 109 22.72 3.16 3.50
CA GLU A 109 24.10 2.69 3.49
C GLU A 109 24.43 1.89 2.22
N ASP A 110 23.50 1.05 1.75
CA ASP A 110 23.67 0.28 0.51
C ASP A 110 23.53 1.16 -0.74
N GLY A 111 22.80 2.28 -0.67
CA GLY A 111 22.59 3.19 -1.81
C GLY A 111 23.77 4.11 -2.12
N HIS A 112 24.73 4.22 -1.19
CA HIS A 112 25.94 5.04 -1.33
C HIS A 112 27.20 4.25 -1.70
N ARG A 113 27.09 2.92 -1.86
CA ARG A 113 28.15 2.06 -2.40
C ARG A 113 28.08 1.99 -3.92
#